data_AF-A0A0C2YE06-F1
#
_entry.id   AF-A0A0C2YE06-F1
#
_cell.length_a   1.000
_cell.length_b   1.000
_cell.length_c   1.000
_cell.angle_alpha   90.00
_cell.angle_beta   90.00
_cell.angle_gamma   90.00
#
_symmetry.space_group_name_H-M   'P 1'
#
loop_
_entity.id
_entity.type
_entity.pdbx_description
1 polymer ?
#
loop_
_entity_poly.entity_id
_entity_poly.type
_entity_poly.pdbx_seq_one_letter_code
_entity_poly.pdbx_strand_id
1 'polypeptide(L)'
;MMNLLRNTMVASTGGYVTRRLHVPCEVWSQGGAKLTNQDEKIRVVTILCSALEDLQGSSAEYFGAGNVSSGLALGIGSIGRKEAESWLSKLEDFSNVCEHVVANFGKKLGVGEGFVSRKPTWGGKLFSRFDKFTNGKNLDSPAAYVQGLKKLFSFAQLLDEHTRAILSQPVAPAYSAFPMDIRGSAEHKLKRFSEFFATVVLTFVIRDLSQLLDKYVKKCEKWLAE
;
A
#
# COMPACT_ATOMS: atom_id res chain seq x y z
N MET A 1 -7.44 3.92 -7.28
CA MET A 1 -8.33 3.32 -6.25
C MET A 1 -7.88 3.62 -4.83
N MET A 2 -6.62 3.32 -4.44
CA MET A 2 -6.12 3.55 -3.06
C MET A 2 -6.31 4.99 -2.57
N ASN A 3 -6.05 5.99 -3.41
CA ASN A 3 -6.28 7.40 -3.05
C ASN A 3 -7.77 7.70 -2.77
N LEU A 4 -8.68 7.15 -3.58
CA LEU A 4 -10.12 7.32 -3.39
C LEU A 4 -10.58 6.69 -2.07
N LEU A 5 -10.14 5.47 -1.77
CA LEU A 5 -10.44 4.81 -0.50
C LEU A 5 -9.87 5.58 0.69
N ARG A 6 -8.63 6.08 0.60
CA ARG A 6 -8.05 6.95 1.64
C ARG A 6 -8.92 8.18 1.88
N ASN A 7 -9.41 8.83 0.83
CA ASN A 7 -10.28 10.00 0.97
C ASN A 7 -11.57 9.68 1.74
N THR A 8 -12.15 8.50 1.55
CA THR A 8 -13.33 8.08 2.35
C THR A 8 -13.06 7.98 3.84
N MET A 9 -11.80 7.78 4.24
CA MET A 9 -11.42 7.65 5.65
C MET A 9 -10.96 8.97 6.27
N VAL A 10 -10.39 9.87 5.46
CA VAL A 10 -9.71 11.09 5.92
C VAL A 10 -10.60 12.33 5.83
N ALA A 11 -11.42 12.45 4.79
CA ALA A 11 -12.33 13.58 4.66
C ALA A 11 -13.46 13.46 5.68
N SER A 12 -13.83 14.57 6.31
CA SER A 12 -14.86 14.62 7.36
C SER A 12 -16.24 14.17 6.87
N THR A 13 -16.54 14.37 5.58
CA THR A 13 -17.80 13.92 4.97
C THR A 13 -17.70 12.53 4.34
N GLY A 14 -16.50 11.96 4.22
CA GLY A 14 -16.24 10.77 3.42
C GLY A 14 -15.85 11.11 1.97
N GLY A 15 -16.06 10.17 1.04
CA GLY A 15 -15.63 10.36 -0.34
C GLY A 15 -16.21 9.38 -1.34
N TYR A 16 -16.04 9.68 -2.63
CA TYR A 16 -16.50 8.83 -3.72
C TYR A 16 -15.43 7.79 -4.12
N VAL A 17 -15.81 6.51 -4.13
CA VAL A 17 -14.96 5.40 -4.63
C VAL A 17 -15.25 5.05 -6.09
N THR A 18 -16.44 5.40 -6.57
CA THR A 18 -16.83 5.38 -7.99
C THR A 18 -17.59 6.67 -8.31
N ARG A 19 -17.95 6.89 -9.58
CA ARG A 19 -18.78 8.04 -9.98
C ARG A 19 -20.15 8.10 -9.29
N ARG A 20 -20.62 6.99 -8.69
CA ARG A 20 -21.98 6.87 -8.13
C ARG A 20 -22.00 6.40 -6.68
N LEU A 21 -20.88 5.95 -6.12
CA LEU A 21 -20.81 5.42 -4.76
C LEU A 21 -20.01 6.36 -3.85
N HIS A 22 -20.75 7.08 -3.02
CA HIS A 22 -20.20 7.84 -1.89
C HIS A 22 -20.14 6.95 -0.65
N VAL A 23 -19.01 6.97 0.06
CA VAL A 23 -18.80 6.28 1.32
C VAL A 23 -18.61 7.34 2.41
N PRO A 24 -19.57 7.50 3.34
CA PRO A 24 -19.44 8.38 4.50
C PRO A 24 -18.26 7.96 5.39
N CYS A 25 -17.60 8.92 6.05
CA CYS A 25 -16.43 8.60 6.88
C CYS A 25 -16.80 7.74 8.10
N GLU A 26 -18.03 7.89 8.57
CA GLU A 26 -18.60 7.21 9.72
C GLU A 26 -18.72 5.71 9.49
N VAL A 27 -18.75 5.26 8.24
CA VAL A 27 -18.71 3.84 7.88
C VAL A 27 -17.48 3.17 8.49
N TRP A 28 -16.34 3.86 8.45
CA TRP A 28 -15.08 3.35 9.00
C TRP A 28 -15.02 3.42 10.53
N SER A 29 -15.86 4.24 11.16
CA SER A 29 -15.95 4.35 12.62
C SER A 29 -17.11 3.54 13.22
N GLN A 30 -17.78 2.68 12.44
CA GLN A 30 -18.84 1.82 12.97
C GLN A 30 -18.28 0.80 13.95
N GLY A 31 -18.34 1.14 15.24
CA GLY A 31 -17.98 0.24 16.33
C GLY A 31 -18.73 -1.09 16.26
N GLY A 32 -18.02 -2.18 16.52
CA GLY A 32 -18.57 -3.52 16.71
C GLY A 32 -18.92 -4.32 15.44
N ALA A 33 -18.48 -3.92 14.24
CA ALA A 33 -18.47 -4.85 13.12
C ALA A 33 -17.32 -5.85 13.35
N LYS A 34 -17.63 -7.14 13.50
CA LYS A 34 -16.61 -8.17 13.74
C LYS A 34 -15.98 -8.57 12.40
N LEU A 35 -14.95 -7.84 11.98
CA LEU A 35 -14.24 -8.13 10.74
C LEU A 35 -13.49 -9.47 10.89
N THR A 36 -13.59 -10.32 9.87
CA THR A 36 -12.89 -11.61 9.86
C THR A 36 -11.37 -11.41 9.78
N ASN A 37 -10.60 -12.12 10.61
CA ASN A 37 -9.13 -12.09 10.63
C ASN A 37 -8.56 -10.66 10.72
N GLN A 38 -9.18 -9.82 11.55
CA GLN A 38 -8.80 -8.41 11.69
C GLN A 38 -7.34 -8.27 12.14
N ASP A 39 -6.90 -9.10 13.09
CA ASP A 39 -5.54 -9.03 13.64
C ASP A 39 -4.49 -9.35 12.57
N GLU A 40 -4.73 -10.35 11.72
CA GLU A 40 -3.89 -10.62 10.55
C GLU A 40 -3.82 -9.43 9.61
N LYS A 41 -4.95 -8.79 9.32
CA LYS A 41 -4.98 -7.62 8.44
C LYS A 41 -4.22 -6.45 9.04
N ILE A 42 -4.36 -6.19 10.34
CA ILE A 42 -3.59 -5.17 11.06
C ILE A 42 -2.09 -5.46 10.96
N ARG A 43 -1.68 -6.73 11.14
CA ARG A 43 -0.28 -7.15 10.98
C ARG A 43 0.22 -6.89 9.55
N VAL A 44 -0.53 -7.31 8.54
CA VAL A 44 -0.18 -7.09 7.12
C VAL A 44 -0.08 -5.61 6.78
N VAL A 45 -1.04 -4.81 7.24
CA VAL A 45 -1.05 -3.35 7.04
C VAL A 45 0.18 -2.71 7.71
N THR A 46 0.51 -3.13 8.93
CA THR A 46 1.71 -2.66 9.63
C THR A 46 2.98 -3.02 8.87
N ILE A 47 3.05 -4.25 8.35
CA ILE A 47 4.20 -4.74 7.59
C ILE A 47 4.42 -3.90 6.32
N LEU A 48 3.35 -3.70 5.55
CA LEU A 48 3.40 -2.93 4.32
C LEU A 48 3.68 -1.44 4.57
N CYS A 49 3.14 -0.87 5.65
CA CYS A 49 3.46 0.50 6.06
C CYS A 49 4.96 0.67 6.31
N SER A 50 5.57 -0.22 7.09
CA SER A 50 7.02 -0.13 7.37
C SER A 50 7.85 -0.24 6.09
N ALA A 51 7.51 -1.19 5.21
CA ALA A 51 8.26 -1.42 3.98
C ALA A 51 8.12 -0.24 2.99
N LEU A 52 6.93 0.36 2.88
CA LEU A 52 6.73 1.55 2.05
C LEU A 52 7.36 2.81 2.64
N GLU A 53 7.41 2.93 3.96
CA GLU A 53 8.11 4.03 4.64
C GLU A 53 9.62 3.98 4.36
N ASP A 54 10.22 2.78 4.45
CA ASP A 54 11.62 2.57 4.08
C ASP A 54 11.86 2.84 2.58
N LEU A 55 10.92 2.44 1.70
CA LEU A 55 10.97 2.72 0.26
C LEU A 55 10.84 4.22 -0.04
N GLN A 56 9.99 4.95 0.69
CA GLN A 56 9.83 6.39 0.57
C GLN A 56 11.10 7.14 0.98
N GLY A 57 11.72 6.73 2.09
CA GLY A 57 13.01 7.28 2.51
C GLY A 57 14.09 7.08 1.43
N SER A 58 14.15 5.87 0.86
CA SER A 58 15.09 5.56 -0.24
C SER A 58 14.78 6.36 -1.51
N SER A 59 13.51 6.57 -1.84
CA SER A 59 13.12 7.43 -2.97
C SER A 59 13.58 8.87 -2.76
N ALA A 60 13.39 9.42 -1.56
CA ALA A 60 13.83 10.78 -1.25
C ALA A 60 15.36 10.94 -1.35
N GLU A 61 16.12 9.89 -1.02
CA GLU A 61 17.58 9.87 -1.15
C GLU A 61 18.03 9.92 -2.62
N TYR A 62 17.39 9.14 -3.52
CA TYR A 62 17.83 9.03 -4.91
C TYR A 62 17.19 10.05 -5.87
N PHE A 63 15.95 10.46 -5.62
CA PHE A 63 15.16 11.33 -6.50
C PHE A 63 14.88 12.72 -5.89
N GLY A 64 15.10 12.88 -4.58
CA GLY A 64 14.92 14.12 -3.85
C GLY A 64 13.59 14.27 -3.17
N ALA A 65 13.47 15.33 -2.37
CA ALA A 65 12.26 15.65 -1.61
C ALA A 65 11.08 16.13 -2.48
N GLY A 66 11.24 16.16 -3.81
CA GLY A 66 10.22 16.57 -4.76
C GLY A 66 9.45 15.38 -5.34
N ASN A 67 8.33 15.68 -6.01
CA ASN A 67 7.59 14.67 -6.76
C ASN A 67 8.46 14.15 -7.92
N VAL A 68 8.68 12.84 -7.96
CA VAL A 68 9.51 12.14 -8.96
C VAL A 68 9.03 12.42 -10.41
N SER A 69 7.74 12.71 -10.59
CA SER A 69 7.14 13.06 -11.87
C SER A 69 7.42 14.50 -12.32
N SER A 70 7.73 15.42 -11.40
CA SER A 70 7.81 16.87 -11.70
C SER A 70 9.19 17.31 -12.23
N GLY A 71 10.19 16.42 -12.25
CA GLY A 71 11.50 16.69 -12.84
C GLY A 71 12.35 17.77 -12.14
N LEU A 72 11.80 18.44 -11.13
CA LEU A 72 12.49 19.40 -10.28
C LEU A 72 13.27 18.65 -9.18
N ALA A 73 14.22 17.83 -9.59
CA ALA A 73 15.26 17.34 -8.69
C ALA A 73 16.16 18.54 -8.35
N LEU A 74 15.73 19.34 -7.37
CA LEU A 74 16.49 20.48 -6.85
C LEU A 74 17.80 19.95 -6.24
N GLY A 75 18.88 19.98 -7.02
CA GLY A 75 20.25 19.85 -6.52
C GLY A 75 20.77 18.44 -6.24
N ILE A 76 20.07 17.38 -6.67
CA ILE A 76 20.67 16.04 -6.67
C ILE A 76 21.54 15.93 -7.90
N GLY A 77 22.81 15.57 -7.69
CA GLY A 77 23.77 15.33 -8.77
C GLY A 77 23.24 14.34 -9.81
N SER A 78 23.93 14.24 -10.94
CA SER A 78 23.54 13.35 -12.05
C SER A 78 23.14 11.97 -11.54
N ILE A 79 21.85 11.64 -11.60
CA ILE A 79 21.33 10.30 -11.33
C ILE A 79 22.09 9.33 -12.24
N GLY A 80 22.96 8.53 -11.64
CA GLY A 80 23.84 7.61 -12.35
C GLY A 80 23.34 6.17 -12.30
N ARG A 81 24.11 5.28 -12.93
CA ARG A 81 23.85 3.83 -12.89
C ARG A 81 23.80 3.30 -11.45
N LYS A 82 24.70 3.78 -10.58
CA LYS A 82 24.80 3.31 -9.19
C LYS A 82 23.53 3.63 -8.40
N GLU A 83 22.99 4.83 -8.54
CA GLU A 83 21.75 5.26 -7.89
C GLU A 83 20.57 4.46 -8.44
N ALA A 84 20.55 4.22 -9.76
CA ALA A 84 19.53 3.41 -10.42
C ALA A 84 19.54 1.94 -9.95
N GLU A 85 20.71 1.32 -9.82
CA GLU A 85 20.90 -0.02 -9.28
C GLU A 85 20.48 -0.09 -7.80
N SER A 86 20.83 0.92 -7.01
CA SER A 86 20.47 1.00 -5.59
C SER A 86 18.95 1.12 -5.41
N TRP A 87 18.30 1.96 -6.23
CA TRP A 87 16.84 2.05 -6.26
C TRP A 87 16.19 0.73 -6.69
N LEU A 88 16.71 0.07 -7.72
CA LEU A 88 16.19 -1.22 -8.17
C LEU A 88 16.30 -2.29 -7.06
N SER A 89 17.39 -2.28 -6.28
CA SER A 89 17.55 -3.14 -5.11
C SER A 89 16.47 -2.87 -4.06
N LYS A 90 16.07 -1.61 -3.84
CA LYS A 90 14.99 -1.26 -2.90
C LYS A 90 13.62 -1.70 -3.39
N LEU A 91 13.37 -1.64 -4.69
CA LEU A 91 12.16 -2.23 -5.27
C LEU A 91 12.18 -3.77 -5.10
N GLU A 92 13.33 -4.42 -5.26
CA GLU A 92 13.45 -5.87 -4.99
C GLU A 92 13.15 -6.21 -3.53
N ASP A 93 13.69 -5.45 -2.57
CA ASP A 93 13.38 -5.62 -1.14
C ASP A 93 11.86 -5.53 -0.87
N PHE A 94 11.18 -4.56 -1.49
CA PHE A 94 9.73 -4.43 -1.37
C PHE A 94 8.96 -5.58 -2.04
N SER A 95 9.46 -6.09 -3.17
CA SER A 95 8.91 -7.28 -3.83
C SER A 95 8.94 -8.49 -2.90
N ASN A 96 10.07 -8.71 -2.23
CA ASN A 96 10.23 -9.79 -1.25
C ASN A 96 9.24 -9.66 -0.07
N VAL A 97 8.96 -8.44 0.38
CA VAL A 97 7.92 -8.20 1.41
C VAL A 97 6.53 -8.58 0.88
N CYS A 98 6.19 -8.22 -0.36
CA CYS A 98 4.91 -8.58 -0.98
C CYS A 98 4.75 -10.10 -1.08
N GLU A 99 5.79 -10.80 -1.54
CA GLU A 99 5.81 -12.27 -1.61
C GLU A 99 5.66 -12.91 -0.23
N HIS A 100 6.35 -12.39 0.78
CA HIS A 100 6.22 -12.84 2.15
C HIS A 100 4.79 -12.67 2.69
N VAL A 101 4.13 -11.54 2.39
CA VAL A 101 2.72 -11.32 2.76
C VAL A 101 1.83 -12.38 2.12
N VAL A 102 1.98 -12.65 0.83
CA VAL A 102 1.19 -13.67 0.13
C VAL A 102 1.46 -15.06 0.71
N ALA A 103 2.72 -15.44 0.91
CA ALA A 103 3.10 -16.76 1.39
C ALA A 103 2.59 -17.06 2.82
N ASN A 104 2.63 -16.07 3.71
CA ASN A 104 2.31 -16.27 5.13
C ASN A 104 0.88 -15.88 5.51
N PHE A 105 0.27 -14.94 4.78
CA PHE A 105 -1.04 -14.40 5.12
C PHE A 105 -2.09 -14.59 4.02
N GLY A 106 -1.73 -14.93 2.78
CA GLY A 106 -2.66 -15.00 1.64
C GLY A 106 -3.94 -15.78 1.94
N LYS A 107 -3.82 -17.03 2.41
CA LYS A 107 -4.97 -17.87 2.80
C LYS A 107 -5.85 -17.20 3.87
N LYS A 108 -5.24 -16.59 4.89
CA LYS A 108 -5.97 -15.92 5.99
C LYS A 108 -6.64 -14.62 5.53
N LEU A 109 -6.08 -13.95 4.54
CA LEU A 109 -6.67 -12.75 3.94
C LEU A 109 -7.84 -13.09 3.00
N GLY A 110 -8.04 -14.37 2.67
CA GLY A 110 -9.01 -14.81 1.66
C GLY A 110 -8.53 -14.52 0.23
N VAL A 111 -7.22 -14.46 0.03
CA VAL A 111 -6.57 -14.14 -1.24
C VAL A 111 -5.83 -15.38 -1.73
N GLY A 112 -6.25 -15.97 -2.86
CA GLY A 112 -5.43 -16.95 -3.57
C GLY A 112 -6.03 -18.32 -3.82
N GLU A 113 -7.11 -18.41 -4.58
CA GLU A 113 -7.38 -19.65 -5.34
C GLU A 113 -6.39 -19.87 -6.51
N GLY A 114 -5.35 -19.02 -6.69
CA GLY A 114 -4.43 -19.13 -7.84
C GLY A 114 -2.97 -18.70 -7.65
N PHE A 115 -2.47 -18.48 -6.42
CA PHE A 115 -1.06 -18.09 -6.22
C PHE A 115 -0.18 -19.32 -5.91
N VAL A 116 0.69 -19.70 -6.86
CA VAL A 116 1.71 -20.73 -6.65
C VAL A 116 2.73 -20.21 -5.64
N SER A 117 2.79 -20.85 -4.49
CA SER A 117 3.73 -20.53 -3.41
C SER A 117 5.16 -20.88 -3.87
N ARG A 118 5.99 -19.87 -4.14
CA ARG A 118 7.45 -20.06 -4.22
C ARG A 118 8.04 -19.76 -2.85
N LYS A 119 8.89 -20.66 -2.34
CA LYS A 119 9.64 -20.44 -1.09
C LYS A 119 10.62 -19.28 -1.31
N PRO A 120 10.60 -18.21 -0.49
CA PRO A 120 11.59 -17.16 -0.58
C PRO A 120 12.92 -17.63 0.00
N THR A 121 14.02 -17.32 -0.70
CA THR A 121 15.39 -17.60 -0.27
C THR A 121 16.07 -16.29 0.16
N TRP A 122 16.21 -16.12 1.48
CA TRP A 122 17.17 -15.28 2.22
C TRP A 122 17.03 -13.74 2.36
N GLY A 123 17.52 -13.22 3.52
CA GLY A 123 17.69 -11.79 3.85
C GLY A 123 17.60 -11.39 5.34
N GLY A 124 18.45 -11.95 6.24
CA GLY A 124 18.30 -11.91 7.72
C GLY A 124 18.35 -10.56 8.48
N LYS A 125 18.50 -9.40 7.81
CA LYS A 125 18.46 -8.08 8.49
C LYS A 125 17.10 -7.39 8.44
N LEU A 126 16.30 -7.64 7.39
CA LEU A 126 14.93 -7.10 7.27
C LEU A 126 13.99 -7.79 8.27
N PHE A 127 14.14 -9.10 8.45
CA PHE A 127 13.29 -9.91 9.34
C PHE A 127 13.48 -9.63 10.84
N SER A 128 14.69 -9.27 11.29
CA SER A 128 14.95 -8.98 12.72
C SER A 128 14.16 -7.76 13.24
N ARG A 129 13.86 -6.78 12.37
CA ARG A 129 12.99 -5.65 12.69
C ARG A 129 11.51 -6.06 12.73
N PHE A 130 11.11 -7.03 11.89
CA PHE A 130 9.75 -7.57 11.84
C PHE A 130 9.41 -8.41 13.08
N ASP A 131 10.32 -9.24 13.59
CA ASP A 131 10.07 -10.05 14.79
C ASP A 131 9.84 -9.21 16.05
N LYS A 132 10.36 -7.97 16.09
CA LYS A 132 10.04 -7.03 17.17
C LYS A 132 8.61 -6.46 17.08
N PHE A 133 8.01 -6.45 15.89
CA PHE A 133 6.65 -5.97 15.67
C PHE A 133 5.58 -7.05 15.82
N THR A 134 5.95 -8.33 15.78
CA THR A 134 5.02 -9.47 15.97
C THR A 134 4.68 -9.74 17.44
N ASN A 135 5.39 -9.10 18.39
CA ASN A 135 5.25 -9.35 19.84
C ASN A 135 4.53 -8.24 20.61
N GLY A 136 3.89 -7.28 19.92
CA GLY A 136 3.17 -6.16 20.53
C GLY A 136 1.79 -6.56 21.07
N LYS A 137 1.65 -6.60 22.39
CA LYS A 137 0.37 -6.75 23.10
C LYS A 137 -0.48 -5.48 22.94
N ASN A 138 -1.77 -5.66 22.61
CA ASN A 138 -2.88 -4.68 22.62
C ASN A 138 -2.88 -3.56 21.57
N LEU A 139 -3.44 -3.84 20.38
CA LEU A 139 -3.95 -2.81 19.45
C LEU A 139 -5.28 -3.28 18.79
N ASP A 140 -6.14 -3.96 19.54
CA ASP A 140 -7.43 -4.50 19.05
C ASP A 140 -8.54 -3.46 19.05
N SER A 141 -8.36 -2.39 18.27
CA SER A 141 -9.44 -1.43 18.03
C SER A 141 -9.70 -1.27 16.53
N PRO A 142 -10.98 -1.26 16.08
CA PRO A 142 -11.34 -0.84 14.73
C PRO A 142 -10.67 0.48 14.30
N ALA A 143 -10.42 1.38 15.26
CA ALA A 143 -9.68 2.60 15.03
C ALA A 143 -8.22 2.34 14.58
N ALA A 144 -7.52 1.40 15.20
CA ALA A 144 -6.14 1.08 14.84
C ALA A 144 -6.05 0.51 13.42
N TYR A 145 -6.99 -0.36 13.03
CA TYR A 145 -7.09 -0.87 11.67
C TYR A 145 -7.27 0.25 10.64
N VAL A 146 -8.24 1.14 10.87
CA VAL A 146 -8.52 2.27 9.97
C VAL A 146 -7.35 3.26 9.91
N GLN A 147 -6.71 3.56 11.04
CA GLN A 147 -5.50 4.40 11.04
C GLN A 147 -4.35 3.75 10.27
N GLY A 148 -4.18 2.43 10.40
CA GLY A 148 -3.25 1.66 9.59
C GLY A 148 -3.52 1.78 8.10
N LEU A 149 -4.78 1.62 7.66
CA LEU A 149 -5.16 1.77 6.25
C LEU A 149 -4.93 3.19 5.73
N LYS A 150 -5.24 4.22 6.52
CA LYS A 150 -4.95 5.63 6.18
C LYS A 150 -3.46 5.82 5.90
N LYS A 151 -2.61 5.32 6.79
CA LYS A 151 -1.14 5.39 6.65
C LYS A 151 -0.67 4.61 5.42
N LEU A 152 -1.14 3.38 5.26
CA LEU A 152 -0.79 2.50 4.13
C LEU A 152 -1.11 3.15 2.79
N PHE A 153 -2.33 3.64 2.59
CA PHE A 153 -2.73 4.26 1.33
C PHE A 153 -2.08 5.62 1.09
N SER A 154 -1.61 6.29 2.15
CA SER A 154 -0.80 7.49 2.03
C SER A 154 0.57 7.16 1.44
N PHE A 155 1.26 6.16 2.01
CA PHE A 155 2.57 5.75 1.48
C PHE A 155 2.49 5.09 0.11
N ALA A 156 1.42 4.35 -0.17
CA ALA A 156 1.24 3.70 -1.47
C ALA A 156 1.09 4.71 -2.64
N GLN A 157 0.86 6.00 -2.36
CA GLN A 157 0.89 7.04 -3.42
C GLN A 157 2.27 7.13 -4.08
N LEU A 158 3.34 6.84 -3.35
CA LEU A 158 4.71 6.80 -3.88
C LEU A 158 4.80 5.88 -5.11
N LEU A 159 4.19 4.69 -5.04
CA LEU A 159 4.22 3.72 -6.15
C LEU A 159 3.55 4.28 -7.41
N ASP A 160 2.47 5.03 -7.25
CA ASP A 160 1.76 5.67 -8.36
C ASP A 160 2.58 6.83 -8.94
N GLU A 161 3.25 7.62 -8.11
CA GLU A 161 4.18 8.67 -8.56
C GLU A 161 5.31 8.11 -9.42
N HIS A 162 5.98 7.04 -8.98
CA HIS A 162 7.03 6.39 -9.78
C HIS A 162 6.47 5.74 -11.04
N THR A 163 5.29 5.10 -10.96
CA THR A 163 4.64 4.49 -12.13
C THR A 163 4.34 5.55 -13.20
N ARG A 164 3.79 6.70 -12.80
CA ARG A 164 3.54 7.82 -13.71
C ARG A 164 4.83 8.39 -14.28
N ALA A 165 5.87 8.56 -13.46
CA ALA A 165 7.15 9.09 -13.88
C ALA A 165 7.85 8.21 -14.94
N ILE A 166 7.77 6.87 -14.79
CA ILE A 166 8.32 5.94 -15.79
C ILE A 166 7.48 5.92 -17.07
N LEU A 167 6.15 5.95 -16.95
CA LEU A 167 5.24 5.80 -18.08
C LEU A 167 4.91 7.11 -18.80
N SER A 168 5.35 8.26 -18.29
CA SER A 168 5.08 9.55 -18.92
C SER A 168 5.71 9.64 -20.31
N GLN A 169 5.12 10.48 -21.17
CA GLN A 169 5.67 10.80 -22.48
C GLN A 169 5.82 12.33 -22.62
N PRO A 170 7.07 12.85 -22.70
CA PRO A 170 8.35 12.13 -22.55
C PRO A 170 8.52 11.54 -21.14
N VAL A 171 9.38 10.51 -21.01
CA VAL A 171 9.71 9.89 -19.71
C VAL A 171 10.24 10.97 -18.77
N ALA A 172 9.83 10.93 -17.50
CA ALA A 172 10.22 11.94 -16.53
C ALA A 172 11.76 12.03 -16.45
N PRO A 173 12.34 13.24 -16.31
CA PRO A 173 13.80 13.43 -16.31
C PRO A 173 14.55 12.52 -15.34
N ALA A 174 13.93 12.25 -14.18
CA ALA A 174 14.50 11.41 -13.15
C ALA A 174 14.68 9.94 -13.58
N TYR A 175 13.82 9.45 -14.48
CA TYR A 175 13.88 8.10 -15.04
C TYR A 175 14.50 8.05 -16.44
N SER A 176 14.58 9.18 -17.17
CA SER A 176 15.27 9.22 -18.46
C SER A 176 16.78 9.01 -18.33
N ALA A 177 17.35 9.33 -17.17
CA ALA A 177 18.77 9.12 -16.87
C ALA A 177 19.14 7.65 -16.59
N PHE A 178 18.15 6.79 -16.29
CA PHE A 178 18.40 5.38 -16.00
C PHE A 178 18.78 4.59 -17.25
N PRO A 179 19.69 3.60 -17.13
CA PRO A 179 19.88 2.58 -18.16
C PRO A 179 18.56 1.87 -18.53
N MET A 180 18.38 1.54 -19.81
CA MET A 180 17.15 0.96 -20.35
C MET A 180 16.72 -0.35 -19.64
N ASP A 181 17.69 -1.19 -19.31
CA ASP A 181 17.52 -2.47 -18.61
C ASP A 181 17.03 -2.28 -17.17
N ILE A 182 17.62 -1.32 -16.43
CA ILE A 182 17.21 -0.98 -15.07
C ILE A 182 15.82 -0.36 -15.08
N ARG A 183 15.55 0.56 -16.01
CA ARG A 183 14.24 1.20 -16.15
C ARG A 183 13.14 0.18 -16.48
N GLY A 184 13.39 -0.73 -17.41
CA GLY A 184 12.45 -1.82 -17.73
C GLY A 184 12.19 -2.75 -16.54
N SER A 185 13.23 -3.06 -15.76
CA SER A 185 13.11 -3.85 -14.54
C SER A 185 12.29 -3.14 -13.45
N ALA A 186 12.50 -1.83 -13.27
CA ALA A 186 11.73 -1.01 -12.35
C ALA A 186 10.26 -0.91 -12.76
N GLU A 187 9.99 -0.70 -14.05
CA GLU A 187 8.63 -0.69 -14.62
C GLU A 187 7.90 -2.02 -14.34
N HIS A 188 8.56 -3.14 -14.60
CA HIS A 188 7.99 -4.46 -14.35
C HIS A 188 7.61 -4.62 -12.88
N LYS A 189 8.53 -4.29 -11.96
CA LYS A 189 8.27 -4.38 -10.51
C LYS A 189 7.10 -3.49 -10.06
N LEU A 190 7.05 -2.24 -10.51
CA LEU A 190 5.94 -1.33 -10.17
C LEU A 190 4.58 -1.87 -10.65
N LYS A 191 4.52 -2.47 -11.84
CA LYS A 191 3.31 -3.16 -12.32
C LYS A 191 2.93 -4.33 -11.40
N ARG A 192 3.90 -5.15 -10.98
CA ARG A 192 3.67 -6.26 -10.05
C ARG A 192 3.20 -5.79 -8.68
N PHE A 193 3.67 -4.64 -8.19
CA PHE A 193 3.15 -4.04 -6.96
C PHE A 193 1.70 -3.58 -7.12
N SER A 194 1.36 -2.97 -8.25
CA SER A 194 -0.04 -2.62 -8.56
C SER A 194 -0.95 -3.87 -8.56
N GLU A 195 -0.50 -4.96 -9.17
CA GLU A 195 -1.20 -6.26 -9.15
C GLU A 195 -1.35 -6.80 -7.72
N PHE A 196 -0.30 -6.75 -6.91
CA PHE A 196 -0.32 -7.17 -5.51
C PHE A 196 -1.33 -6.35 -4.70
N PHE A 197 -1.32 -5.02 -4.81
CA PHE A 197 -2.30 -4.18 -4.10
C PHE A 197 -3.73 -4.47 -4.58
N ALA A 198 -3.94 -4.68 -5.87
CA ALA A 198 -5.27 -5.01 -6.41
C ALA A 198 -5.79 -6.36 -5.90
N THR A 199 -4.95 -7.39 -5.95
CA THR A 199 -5.37 -8.78 -5.67
C THR A 199 -5.32 -9.14 -4.20
N VAL A 200 -4.44 -8.51 -3.41
CA VAL A 200 -4.26 -8.81 -1.99
C VAL A 200 -4.92 -7.75 -1.12
N VAL A 201 -4.43 -6.52 -1.19
CA VAL A 201 -4.81 -5.45 -0.25
C VAL A 201 -6.24 -4.98 -0.49
N LEU A 202 -6.55 -4.59 -1.71
CA LEU A 202 -7.88 -4.07 -2.06
C LEU A 202 -8.96 -5.14 -1.92
N THR A 203 -8.66 -6.42 -2.16
CA THR A 203 -9.62 -7.52 -1.97
C THR A 203 -10.17 -7.55 -0.55
N PHE A 204 -9.30 -7.56 0.47
CA PHE A 204 -9.79 -7.61 1.85
C PHE A 204 -10.38 -6.27 2.30
N VAL A 205 -9.84 -5.12 1.84
CA VAL A 205 -10.35 -3.80 2.22
C VAL A 205 -11.74 -3.56 1.66
N ILE A 206 -12.01 -3.94 0.40
CA ILE A 206 -13.34 -3.79 -0.22
C ILE A 206 -14.36 -4.71 0.44
N ARG A 207 -13.96 -5.95 0.78
CA ARG A 207 -14.84 -6.85 1.54
C ARG A 207 -15.20 -6.26 2.91
N ASP A 208 -14.22 -5.72 3.62
CA ASP A 208 -14.44 -5.12 4.94
C ASP A 208 -15.30 -3.85 4.83
N LEU A 209 -15.05 -3.01 3.82
CA LEU A 209 -15.89 -1.86 3.51
C LEU A 209 -17.35 -2.29 3.24
N SER A 210 -17.58 -3.35 2.48
CA SER A 210 -18.92 -3.87 2.23
C SER A 210 -19.63 -4.30 3.52
N GLN A 211 -18.92 -4.96 4.44
CA GLN A 211 -19.47 -5.36 5.75
C GLN A 211 -19.79 -4.14 6.63
N LEU A 212 -18.91 -3.15 6.63
CA LEU A 212 -19.11 -1.91 7.37
C LEU A 212 -20.29 -1.10 6.83
N LEU A 213 -20.44 -1.03 5.49
CA LEU A 213 -21.56 -0.37 4.82
C LEU A 213 -22.90 -1.05 5.16
N ASP A 214 -22.98 -2.37 5.09
CA ASP A 214 -24.20 -3.12 5.46
C ASP A 214 -24.60 -2.84 6.91
N LYS A 215 -23.63 -2.82 7.82
CA LYS A 215 -23.88 -2.47 9.22
C LYS A 215 -24.33 -1.02 9.40
N TYR A 216 -23.71 -0.09 8.66
CA TYR A 216 -24.05 1.33 8.69
C TYR A 216 -25.51 1.55 8.24
N VAL A 217 -25.91 0.97 7.12
CA VAL A 217 -27.27 1.07 6.57
C VAL A 217 -28.30 0.54 7.56
N LYS A 218 -28.09 -0.66 8.11
CA LYS A 218 -28.98 -1.25 9.14
C LYS A 218 -29.11 -0.39 10.39
N LYS A 219 -28.05 0.34 10.73
CA LYS A 219 -28.11 1.31 11.83
C LYS A 219 -28.98 2.50 11.42
N CYS A 220 -28.74 3.11 10.26
CA CYS A 220 -29.57 4.22 9.77
C CYS A 220 -31.07 3.88 9.69
N GLU A 221 -31.43 2.67 9.25
CA GLU A 221 -32.82 2.21 9.24
C GLU A 221 -33.47 2.26 10.63
N LYS A 222 -32.75 1.87 11.69
CA LYS A 222 -33.26 1.94 13.07
C LYS A 222 -33.49 3.37 13.52
N TRP A 223 -32.58 4.28 13.17
CA TRP A 223 -32.69 5.70 13.52
C TRP A 223 -33.83 6.41 12.78
N LEU A 224 -34.25 5.89 11.62
CA LEU A 224 -35.41 6.39 10.88
C LEU A 224 -36.74 5.83 11.40
N ALA A 225 -36.70 4.69 12.10
CA ALA A 225 -37.88 4.07 12.68
C ALA A 225 -38.22 4.57 14.10
N GLU A 226 -37.30 5.32 14.71
CA GLU A 226 -37.46 6.05 15.98
C GLU A 226 -37.96 7.48 15.74
#